data_AF-I0JL81-F1
#
_entry.id   AF-I0JL81-F1
#
_cell.length_a   1.000
_cell.length_b   1.000
_cell.length_c   1.000
_cell.angle_alpha   90.00
_cell.angle_beta   90.00
_cell.angle_gamma   90.00
#
_symmetry.space_group_name_H-M   'P 1'
#
loop_
_entity.id
_entity.type
_entity.pdbx_description
1 polymer ?
#
loop_
_entity_poly.entity_id
_entity_poly.type
_entity_poly.pdbx_seq_one_letter_code
_entity_poly.pdbx_strand_id
1 'polypeptide(L)'
;MPVWVIEVVLIPAIVAIMTLVFNLVLHWGKTKFEYRIDTTKFRREHDYLQLSELYMELYAVIAQSEFLRVFHHLEDLSSWHDLPFVEVEHRLKRFTDDLFPGEFQVHQGAMVNAAIHSFNKMQLVELILEKKPYASQELIKLAVGYRYCHEFLNKDGLVESQYEKFLVSGLEYIYKIVTTVVRETNEKRESCHLEFIESEKHEGIMEHDIFKLRH
;
A
#
# COMPACT_ATOMS: atom_id res chain seq x y z
N MET A 1 44.31 49.60 -36.21
CA MET A 1 44.60 49.24 -34.80
C MET A 1 45.96 48.54 -34.79
N PRO A 2 46.92 48.87 -33.90
CA PRO A 2 48.24 48.26 -33.92
C PRO A 2 48.14 46.76 -33.63
N VAL A 3 48.87 45.91 -34.38
CA VAL A 3 48.90 44.45 -34.20
C VAL A 3 49.19 44.06 -32.74
N TRP A 4 50.04 44.83 -32.08
CA TRP A 4 50.39 44.66 -30.66
C TRP A 4 49.19 44.82 -29.70
N VAL A 5 48.22 45.68 -30.02
CA VAL A 5 46.99 45.84 -29.21
C VAL A 5 46.09 44.61 -29.32
N ILE A 6 46.06 43.98 -30.49
CA ILE A 6 45.27 42.75 -30.71
C ILE A 6 45.88 41.60 -29.92
N GLU A 7 47.19 41.38 -30.04
CA GLU A 7 47.87 40.24 -29.42
C GLU A 7 48.04 40.37 -27.89
N VAL A 8 48.35 41.57 -27.39
CA VAL A 8 48.71 41.75 -25.97
C VAL A 8 47.50 42.09 -25.09
N VAL A 9 46.44 42.66 -25.66
CA VAL A 9 45.27 43.12 -24.87
C VAL A 9 44.01 42.33 -25.21
N LEU A 10 43.72 42.18 -26.50
CA LEU A 10 42.43 41.63 -26.97
C LEU A 10 42.36 40.11 -26.80
N ILE A 11 43.42 39.38 -27.17
CA ILE A 11 43.47 37.91 -27.00
C ILE A 11 43.37 37.51 -25.51
N PRO A 12 44.17 38.07 -24.57
CA PRO A 12 44.07 37.72 -23.16
C PRO A 12 42.70 38.10 -22.56
N ALA A 13 42.11 39.22 -22.96
CA ALA A 13 40.78 39.61 -22.52
C ALA A 13 39.70 38.59 -22.96
N ILE A 14 39.76 38.10 -24.20
CA ILE A 14 38.85 37.06 -24.69
C ILE A 14 39.03 35.75 -23.92
N VAL A 15 40.27 35.33 -23.67
CA VAL A 15 40.57 34.12 -22.88
C VAL A 15 40.04 34.25 -21.45
N ALA A 16 40.20 35.42 -20.82
CA ALA A 16 39.67 35.69 -19.49
C ALA A 16 38.14 35.61 -19.46
N ILE A 17 37.46 36.22 -20.44
CA ILE A 17 36.00 36.16 -20.57
C ILE A 17 35.53 34.71 -20.80
N MET A 18 36.18 33.97 -21.70
CA MET A 18 35.86 32.57 -21.98
C MET A 18 36.04 31.69 -20.74
N THR A 19 37.11 31.90 -19.98
CA THR A 19 37.37 31.17 -18.74
C THR A 19 36.30 31.48 -17.69
N LEU A 20 35.91 32.75 -17.56
CA LEU A 20 34.85 33.17 -16.65
C LEU A 20 33.49 32.55 -17.03
N VAL A 21 33.12 32.59 -18.31
CA VAL A 21 31.88 31.98 -18.82
C VAL A 21 31.91 30.46 -18.60
N PHE A 22 33.02 29.80 -18.92
CA PHE A 22 33.17 28.36 -18.73
C PHE A 22 33.02 27.97 -17.25
N ASN A 23 33.65 28.71 -16.33
CA ASN A 23 33.51 28.49 -14.90
C ASN A 23 32.07 28.68 -14.41
N LEU A 24 31.35 29.69 -14.91
CA LEU A 24 29.93 29.91 -14.58
C LEU A 24 29.06 28.75 -15.07
N VAL A 25 29.27 28.27 -16.30
CA VAL A 25 28.53 27.14 -16.87
C VAL A 25 28.80 25.86 -16.08
N LEU A 26 30.06 25.59 -15.72
CA LEU A 26 30.43 24.44 -14.90
C LEU A 26 29.80 24.52 -13.51
N HIS A 27 29.87 25.67 -12.85
CA HIS A 27 29.26 25.87 -11.53
C HIS A 27 27.75 25.64 -11.60
N TRP A 28 27.06 26.25 -12.58
CA TRP A 28 25.63 26.05 -12.76
C TRP A 28 25.25 24.60 -13.05
N GLY A 29 26.04 23.92 -13.90
CA GLY A 29 25.88 22.49 -14.18
C GLY A 29 26.03 21.64 -12.92
N LYS A 30 27.05 21.93 -12.11
CA LYS A 30 27.30 21.26 -10.83
C LYS A 30 26.15 21.47 -9.85
N THR A 31 25.69 22.70 -9.65
CA THR A 31 24.54 23.00 -8.76
C THR A 31 23.26 22.27 -9.20
N LYS A 32 22.97 22.25 -10.51
CA LYS A 32 21.82 21.49 -11.04
C LYS A 32 21.96 19.99 -10.87
N PHE A 33 23.17 19.46 -10.97
CA PHE A 33 23.44 18.04 -10.78
C PHE A 33 23.29 17.65 -9.30
N GLU A 34 23.87 18.44 -8.39
CA GLU A 34 23.73 18.28 -6.94
C GLU A 34 22.26 18.32 -6.51
N TYR A 35 21.49 19.30 -6.99
CA TYR A 35 20.06 19.39 -6.72
C TYR A 35 19.28 18.14 -7.18
N ARG A 36 19.62 17.60 -8.36
CA ARG A 36 18.99 16.37 -8.87
C ARG A 36 19.34 15.15 -8.05
N ILE A 37 20.60 15.01 -7.62
CA ILE A 37 21.02 13.94 -6.73
C ILE A 37 20.26 14.02 -5.40
N ASP A 38 20.21 15.21 -4.82
CA ASP A 38 19.55 15.43 -3.53
C ASP A 38 18.06 15.12 -3.59
N THR A 39 17.37 15.59 -4.64
CA THR A 39 15.95 15.30 -4.87
C THR A 39 15.70 13.79 -5.03
N THR A 40 16.56 13.10 -5.78
CA THR A 40 16.45 11.65 -6.00
C THR A 40 16.69 10.88 -4.70
N LYS A 41 17.67 11.30 -3.91
CA LYS A 41 17.99 10.74 -2.60
C LYS A 41 16.83 10.93 -1.63
N PHE A 42 16.30 12.15 -1.53
CA PHE A 42 15.16 12.48 -0.68
C PHE A 42 13.93 11.64 -1.04
N ARG A 43 13.58 11.54 -2.34
CA ARG A 43 12.46 10.71 -2.78
C ARG A 43 12.64 9.25 -2.37
N ARG A 44 13.83 8.68 -2.61
CA ARG A 44 14.12 7.29 -2.24
C ARG A 44 14.04 7.07 -0.72
N GLU A 45 14.56 7.99 0.07
CA GLU A 45 14.47 7.92 1.55
C GLU A 45 13.02 7.99 2.03
N HIS A 46 12.24 8.89 1.44
CA HIS A 46 10.81 9.01 1.70
C HIS A 46 10.05 7.71 1.34
N ASP A 47 10.27 7.18 0.14
CA ASP A 47 9.59 5.97 -0.34
C ASP A 47 9.98 4.75 0.48
N TYR A 48 11.25 4.66 0.89
CA TYR A 48 11.73 3.60 1.78
C TYR A 48 11.06 3.67 3.15
N LEU A 49 10.93 4.87 3.74
CA LEU A 49 10.24 5.04 5.01
C LEU A 49 8.76 4.65 4.90
N GLN A 50 8.08 5.06 3.83
CA GLN A 50 6.71 4.62 3.60
C GLN A 50 6.62 3.09 3.49
N LEU A 51 7.53 2.49 2.72
CA LEU A 51 7.60 1.05 2.51
C LEU A 51 7.80 0.28 3.82
N SER A 52 8.81 0.66 4.61
CA SER A 52 9.20 -0.04 5.85
C SER A 52 8.19 0.16 6.97
N GLU A 53 7.64 1.36 7.10
CA GLU A 53 6.76 1.68 8.23
C GLU A 53 5.32 1.23 7.99
N LEU A 54 4.84 1.17 6.73
CA LEU A 54 3.43 0.91 6.43
C LEU A 54 3.19 -0.16 5.35
N TYR A 55 3.71 0.04 4.14
CA TYR A 55 3.24 -0.76 2.99
C TYR A 55 3.62 -2.23 3.10
N MET A 56 4.79 -2.58 3.64
CA MET A 56 5.15 -3.98 3.82
C MET A 56 4.22 -4.72 4.78
N GLU A 57 3.74 -4.05 5.83
CA GLU A 57 2.79 -4.64 6.78
C GLU A 57 1.41 -4.80 6.13
N LEU A 58 0.91 -3.78 5.42
CA LEU A 58 -0.36 -3.89 4.68
C LEU A 58 -0.30 -4.97 3.61
N TYR A 59 0.82 -5.06 2.87
CA TYR A 59 1.03 -6.06 1.84
C TYR A 59 1.01 -7.48 2.43
N ALA A 60 1.62 -7.68 3.60
CA ALA A 60 1.58 -8.98 4.30
C ALA A 60 0.15 -9.37 4.70
N VAL A 61 -0.66 -8.42 5.16
CA VAL A 61 -2.07 -8.66 5.49
C VAL A 61 -2.88 -9.05 4.24
N ILE A 62 -2.63 -8.39 3.11
CA ILE A 62 -3.26 -8.75 1.83
C ILE A 62 -2.79 -10.13 1.36
N ALA A 63 -1.50 -10.44 1.51
CA ALA A 63 -0.97 -11.77 1.18
C ALA A 63 -1.61 -12.88 2.01
N GLN A 64 -1.91 -12.62 3.29
CA GLN A 64 -2.71 -13.54 4.10
C GLN A 64 -4.11 -13.76 3.50
N SER A 65 -4.81 -12.68 3.13
CA SER A 65 -6.12 -12.77 2.48
C SER A 65 -6.07 -13.58 1.17
N GLU A 66 -5.08 -13.32 0.32
CA GLU A 66 -4.92 -14.03 -0.96
C GLU A 66 -4.53 -15.50 -0.76
N PHE A 67 -3.72 -15.82 0.24
CA PHE A 67 -3.47 -17.20 0.63
C PHE A 67 -4.78 -17.91 1.00
N LEU A 68 -5.64 -17.28 1.80
CA LEU A 68 -6.94 -17.86 2.17
C LEU A 68 -7.86 -18.06 0.96
N ARG A 69 -7.83 -17.12 0.00
CA ARG A 69 -8.58 -17.22 -1.26
C ARG A 69 -8.18 -18.48 -2.04
N VAL A 70 -6.88 -18.69 -2.26
CA VAL A 70 -6.35 -19.86 -2.98
C VAL A 70 -6.61 -21.14 -2.20
N PHE A 71 -6.33 -21.13 -0.90
CA PHE A 71 -6.46 -22.31 -0.04
C PHE A 71 -7.91 -22.84 0.03
N HIS A 72 -8.89 -21.95 -0.03
CA HIS A 72 -10.31 -22.31 -0.02
C HIS A 72 -10.94 -22.37 -1.42
N HIS A 73 -10.16 -22.27 -2.49
CA HIS A 73 -10.64 -22.27 -3.88
C HIS A 73 -11.74 -21.22 -4.15
N LEU A 74 -11.63 -20.05 -3.52
CA LEU A 74 -12.62 -18.96 -3.66
C LEU A 74 -12.47 -18.20 -4.98
N GLU A 75 -11.32 -18.37 -5.64
CA GLU A 75 -11.03 -17.86 -6.98
C GLU A 75 -11.97 -18.40 -8.05
N ASP A 76 -12.51 -19.61 -7.88
CA ASP A 76 -13.48 -20.21 -8.80
C ASP A 76 -14.92 -19.71 -8.53
N LEU A 77 -15.17 -19.15 -7.33
CA LEU A 77 -16.50 -18.84 -6.83
C LEU A 77 -16.88 -17.37 -6.94
N SER A 78 -15.90 -16.48 -6.98
CA SER A 78 -16.12 -15.04 -6.94
C SER A 78 -15.03 -14.28 -7.68
N SER A 79 -15.42 -13.20 -8.35
CA SER A 79 -14.43 -12.30 -8.94
C SER A 79 -13.68 -11.56 -7.83
N TRP A 80 -12.47 -11.10 -8.14
CA TRP A 80 -11.66 -10.33 -7.19
C TRP A 80 -12.33 -9.01 -6.80
N HIS A 81 -13.17 -8.45 -7.67
CA HIS A 81 -13.98 -7.27 -7.36
C HIS A 81 -15.11 -7.58 -6.35
N ASP A 82 -15.72 -8.76 -6.43
CA ASP A 82 -16.83 -9.15 -5.55
C ASP A 82 -16.35 -9.61 -4.17
N LEU A 83 -15.14 -10.16 -4.10
CA LEU A 83 -14.50 -10.58 -2.85
C LEU A 83 -13.06 -10.06 -2.79
N PRO A 84 -12.82 -8.77 -2.59
CA PRO A 84 -11.48 -8.16 -2.63
C PRO A 84 -10.60 -8.52 -1.43
N PHE A 85 -11.21 -8.97 -0.32
CA PHE A 85 -10.48 -9.33 0.89
C PHE A 85 -11.18 -10.48 1.61
N VAL A 86 -10.40 -11.51 1.99
CA VAL A 86 -10.86 -12.71 2.68
C VAL A 86 -10.32 -12.67 4.12
N GLU A 87 -11.22 -12.82 5.09
CA GLU A 87 -10.89 -12.83 6.52
C GLU A 87 -11.41 -14.11 7.18
N VAL A 88 -10.77 -14.52 8.29
CA VAL A 88 -11.23 -15.68 9.07
C VAL A 88 -12.16 -15.19 10.18
N GLU A 89 -13.45 -15.48 10.06
CA GLU A 89 -14.43 -15.16 11.11
C GLU A 89 -14.18 -15.96 12.40
N HIS A 90 -14.29 -15.29 13.55
CA HIS A 90 -14.49 -15.96 14.82
C HIS A 90 -15.87 -16.64 14.84
N ARG A 91 -15.93 -17.96 14.71
CA ARG A 91 -17.08 -18.72 15.22
C ARG A 91 -16.73 -19.29 16.58
N LEU A 92 -17.43 -18.82 17.62
CA LEU A 92 -17.50 -19.53 18.89
C LEU A 92 -18.04 -20.93 18.62
N LYS A 93 -17.19 -21.95 18.69
CA LYS A 93 -17.67 -23.34 18.73
C LYS A 93 -18.38 -23.53 20.07
N ARG A 94 -19.70 -23.55 20.04
CA ARG A 94 -20.50 -24.07 21.17
C ARG A 94 -20.37 -25.59 21.13
N PHE A 95 -19.76 -26.16 22.16
CA PHE A 95 -19.82 -27.59 22.39
C PHE A 95 -21.01 -27.84 23.31
N THR A 96 -21.93 -28.68 22.87
CA THR A 96 -22.97 -29.26 23.73
C THR A 96 -22.49 -30.67 24.06
N ASP A 97 -22.01 -30.86 25.28
CA ASP A 97 -21.75 -32.21 25.79
C ASP A 97 -23.05 -32.74 26.39
N ASP A 98 -23.55 -33.85 25.85
CA ASP A 98 -24.75 -34.53 26.33
C ASP A 98 -24.33 -35.45 27.48
N LEU A 99 -24.15 -34.87 28.67
CA LEU A 99 -23.65 -35.60 29.84
C LEU A 99 -24.74 -36.54 30.43
N PHE A 100 -26.03 -36.21 30.26
CA PHE A 100 -27.21 -37.03 30.63
C PHE A 100 -28.44 -36.62 29.81
N PRO A 101 -29.44 -37.51 29.59
CA PRO A 101 -30.66 -37.17 28.86
C PRO A 101 -31.45 -36.11 29.62
N GLY A 102 -31.36 -34.84 29.19
CA GLY A 102 -32.14 -33.71 29.70
C GLY A 102 -31.34 -32.53 30.24
N GLU A 103 -30.02 -32.62 30.41
CA GLU A 103 -29.17 -31.50 30.84
C GLU A 103 -28.12 -31.15 29.79
N PHE A 104 -28.35 -30.06 29.05
CA PHE A 104 -27.36 -29.50 28.13
C PHE A 104 -26.42 -28.57 28.88
N GLN A 105 -25.16 -28.96 29.05
CA GLN A 105 -24.12 -28.01 29.43
C GLN A 105 -23.57 -27.35 28.16
N VAL A 106 -23.89 -26.06 27.97
CA VAL A 106 -23.30 -25.25 26.90
C VAL A 106 -21.92 -24.80 27.36
N HIS A 107 -20.87 -25.49 26.90
CA HIS A 107 -19.51 -25.00 27.06
C HIS A 107 -19.26 -23.91 26.01
N GLN A 108 -19.11 -22.66 26.45
CA GLN A 108 -18.51 -21.62 25.62
C GLN A 108 -17.03 -21.99 25.42
N GLY A 109 -16.68 -22.46 24.23
CA GLY A 109 -15.29 -22.70 23.87
C GLY A 109 -14.45 -21.43 24.04
N ALA A 110 -13.22 -21.59 24.51
CA ALA A 110 -12.28 -20.48 24.65
C ALA A 110 -11.99 -19.81 23.30
N MET A 111 -11.88 -18.47 23.29
CA MET A 111 -11.37 -17.72 22.14
C MET A 111 -9.94 -18.20 21.84
N VAL A 112 -9.76 -18.89 20.72
CA VAL A 112 -8.43 -19.14 20.18
C VAL A 112 -7.99 -17.88 19.43
N ASN A 113 -7.37 -16.94 20.14
CA ASN A 113 -6.74 -15.75 19.55
C ASN A 113 -5.40 -16.15 18.91
N ALA A 114 -5.44 -16.74 17.71
CA ALA A 114 -4.24 -16.88 16.87
C ALA A 114 -3.99 -15.58 16.09
N ALA A 115 -2.72 -15.25 15.83
CA ALA A 115 -2.31 -14.04 15.09
C ALA A 115 -2.93 -13.91 13.68
N ILE A 116 -3.33 -15.03 13.08
CA ILE A 116 -4.04 -15.05 11.79
C ILE A 116 -5.46 -14.46 11.93
N HIS A 117 -6.08 -14.56 13.11
CA HIS A 117 -7.42 -14.03 13.38
C HIS A 117 -7.43 -12.53 13.71
N SER A 118 -6.26 -11.91 13.94
CA SER A 118 -6.16 -10.50 14.29
C SER A 118 -6.07 -9.57 13.08
N PHE A 119 -6.38 -10.02 11.87
CA PHE A 119 -6.39 -9.18 10.67
C PHE A 119 -7.69 -9.33 9.88
N ASN A 120 -8.63 -8.43 10.16
CA ASN A 120 -9.87 -8.23 9.40
C ASN A 120 -9.83 -6.90 8.62
N LYS A 121 -10.84 -6.68 7.75
CA LYS A 121 -10.94 -5.45 6.94
C LYS A 121 -10.85 -4.16 7.76
N MET A 122 -11.43 -4.15 8.97
CA MET A 122 -11.43 -2.98 9.84
C MET A 122 -10.04 -2.72 10.43
N GLN A 123 -9.30 -3.77 10.81
CA GLN A 123 -7.93 -3.66 11.32
C GLN A 123 -6.96 -3.18 10.23
N LEU A 124 -7.14 -3.61 8.98
CA LEU A 124 -6.39 -3.07 7.84
C LEU A 124 -6.57 -1.54 7.74
N VAL A 125 -7.79 -1.06 7.89
CA VAL A 125 -8.14 0.36 7.83
C VAL A 125 -7.62 1.14 9.03
N GLU A 126 -7.73 0.59 10.24
CA GLU A 126 -7.19 1.23 11.44
C GLU A 126 -5.65 1.33 11.38
N LEU A 127 -4.96 0.32 10.86
CA LEU A 127 -3.51 0.37 10.64
C LEU A 127 -3.11 1.52 9.70
N ILE A 128 -3.86 1.75 8.61
CA ILE A 128 -3.65 2.89 7.70
C ILE A 128 -3.81 4.23 8.44
N LEU A 129 -4.82 4.35 9.29
CA LEU A 129 -5.13 5.60 9.99
C LEU A 129 -4.20 5.89 11.18
N GLU A 130 -3.72 4.84 11.84
CA GLU A 130 -2.69 4.89 12.87
C GLU A 130 -1.37 5.38 12.26
N LYS A 131 -0.95 4.76 11.15
CA LYS A 131 0.30 5.06 10.44
C LYS A 131 0.13 6.05 9.28
N LYS A 132 -0.89 6.91 9.36
CA LYS A 132 -1.21 7.91 8.33
C LYS A 132 -0.06 8.83 7.88
N PRO A 133 0.99 9.15 8.68
CA PRO A 133 2.13 9.93 8.16
C PRO A 133 2.88 9.24 7.01
N TYR A 134 2.76 7.91 6.91
CA TYR A 134 3.41 7.09 5.89
C TYR A 134 2.44 6.68 4.76
N ALA A 135 1.15 6.93 4.91
CA ALA A 135 0.13 6.60 3.93
C ALA A 135 0.04 7.65 2.82
N SER A 136 -0.35 7.24 1.61
CA SER A 136 -0.69 8.19 0.55
C SER A 136 -1.99 8.92 0.88
N GLN A 137 -2.17 10.11 0.32
CA GLN A 137 -3.42 10.87 0.50
C GLN A 137 -4.63 10.08 -0.01
N GLU A 138 -4.45 9.29 -1.08
CA GLU A 138 -5.47 8.41 -1.62
C GLU A 138 -5.86 7.34 -0.60
N LEU A 139 -4.88 6.62 -0.06
CA LEU A 139 -5.10 5.54 0.91
C LEU A 139 -5.80 6.04 2.18
N ILE A 140 -5.45 7.24 2.67
CA ILE A 140 -6.11 7.87 3.82
C ILE A 140 -7.59 8.14 3.52
N LYS A 141 -7.90 8.71 2.35
CA LYS A 141 -9.30 9.01 1.96
C LYS A 141 -10.14 7.74 1.85
N LEU A 142 -9.57 6.69 1.25
CA LEU A 142 -10.23 5.39 1.13
C LEU A 142 -10.50 4.76 2.49
N ALA A 143 -9.50 4.78 3.39
CA ALA A 143 -9.63 4.26 4.76
C ALA A 143 -10.73 4.98 5.56
N VAL A 144 -10.80 6.31 5.47
CA VAL A 144 -11.88 7.09 6.10
C VAL A 144 -13.26 6.72 5.53
N GLY A 145 -13.36 6.54 4.21
CA GLY A 145 -14.59 6.13 3.53
C GLY A 145 -15.08 4.76 3.99
N TYR A 146 -14.18 3.76 4.03
CA TYR A 146 -14.50 2.42 4.52
C TYR A 146 -14.93 2.45 5.99
N ARG A 147 -14.18 3.14 6.85
CA ARG A 147 -14.51 3.22 8.28
C ARG A 147 -15.91 3.78 8.50
N TYR A 148 -16.28 4.83 7.76
CA TYR A 148 -17.61 5.38 7.81
C TYR A 148 -18.68 4.37 7.39
N CYS A 149 -18.50 3.67 6.27
CA CYS A 149 -19.43 2.62 5.83
C CYS A 149 -19.58 1.50 6.88
N HIS A 150 -18.46 1.03 7.42
CA HIS A 150 -18.42 -0.04 8.41
C HIS A 150 -19.09 0.35 9.74
N GLU A 151 -18.85 1.57 10.24
CA GLU A 151 -19.52 2.07 11.44
C GLU A 151 -21.04 2.18 11.26
N PHE A 152 -21.51 2.58 10.08
CA PHE A 152 -22.94 2.70 9.81
C PHE A 152 -23.63 1.35 9.66
N LEU A 153 -23.00 0.36 9.02
CA LEU A 153 -23.55 -1.00 8.89
C LEU A 153 -23.80 -1.68 10.24
N ASN A 154 -23.06 -1.29 11.28
CA ASN A 154 -23.21 -1.82 12.63
C ASN A 154 -24.28 -1.10 13.48
N LYS A 155 -24.98 -0.09 12.93
CA LYS A 155 -26.05 0.63 13.64
C LYS A 155 -27.42 0.03 13.36
N ASP A 156 -28.23 -0.08 14.42
CA ASP A 156 -29.63 -0.45 14.31
C ASP A 156 -30.45 0.66 13.64
N GLY A 157 -31.48 0.28 12.87
CA GLY A 157 -32.47 1.21 12.31
C GLY A 157 -32.19 1.71 10.89
N LEU A 158 -31.28 1.09 10.14
CA LEU A 158 -31.08 1.36 8.72
C LEU A 158 -32.28 0.87 7.89
N VAL A 159 -32.72 1.70 6.95
CA VAL A 159 -33.64 1.27 5.89
C VAL A 159 -32.86 0.42 4.88
N GLU A 160 -33.51 -0.58 4.28
CA GLU A 160 -32.90 -1.55 3.35
C GLU A 160 -32.05 -0.87 2.25
N SER A 161 -32.58 0.18 1.62
CA SER A 161 -31.85 0.93 0.58
C SER A 161 -30.58 1.64 1.08
N GLN A 162 -30.55 2.05 2.35
CA GLN A 162 -29.36 2.62 2.97
C GLN A 162 -28.33 1.53 3.29
N TYR A 163 -28.80 0.39 3.79
CA TYR A 163 -27.96 -0.77 4.08
C TYR A 163 -27.24 -1.26 2.82
N GLU A 164 -27.98 -1.47 1.72
CA GLU A 164 -27.41 -1.88 0.43
C GLU A 164 -26.36 -0.88 -0.06
N LYS A 165 -26.67 0.42 0.01
CA LYS A 165 -25.73 1.47 -0.38
C LYS A 165 -24.43 1.41 0.43
N PHE A 166 -24.51 1.22 1.75
CA PHE A 166 -23.33 1.13 2.60
C PHE A 166 -22.54 -0.15 2.34
N LEU A 167 -23.21 -1.27 2.05
CA LEU A 167 -22.57 -2.53 1.72
C LEU A 167 -21.79 -2.45 0.40
N VAL A 168 -22.43 -1.96 -0.66
CA VAL A 168 -21.79 -1.77 -1.98
C VAL A 168 -20.63 -0.78 -1.88
N SER A 169 -20.84 0.37 -1.21
CA SER A 169 -19.78 1.37 -1.04
C SER A 169 -18.62 0.82 -0.20
N GLY A 170 -18.92 0.06 0.86
CA GLY A 170 -17.91 -0.58 1.70
C GLY A 170 -17.06 -1.57 0.92
N LEU A 171 -17.69 -2.38 0.06
CA LEU A 171 -17.01 -3.31 -0.84
C LEU A 171 -16.09 -2.58 -1.82
N GLU A 172 -16.57 -1.49 -2.43
CA GLU A 172 -15.78 -0.68 -3.36
C GLU A 172 -14.57 -0.03 -2.66
N TYR A 173 -14.75 0.49 -1.45
CA TYR A 173 -13.63 1.06 -0.69
C TYR A 173 -12.58 0.00 -0.36
N ILE A 174 -12.97 -1.19 0.10
CA ILE A 174 -11.99 -2.23 0.44
C ILE A 174 -11.27 -2.73 -0.83
N TYR A 175 -11.96 -2.90 -1.96
CA TYR A 175 -11.34 -3.21 -3.25
C TYR A 175 -10.28 -2.16 -3.63
N LYS A 176 -10.63 -0.88 -3.52
CA LYS A 176 -9.70 0.23 -3.82
C LYS A 176 -8.53 0.27 -2.83
N ILE A 177 -8.74 -0.04 -1.56
CA ILE A 177 -7.67 -0.10 -0.55
C ILE A 177 -6.68 -1.20 -0.94
N VAL A 178 -7.17 -2.43 -1.16
CA VAL A 178 -6.31 -3.57 -1.48
C VAL A 178 -5.50 -3.31 -2.75
N THR A 179 -6.16 -2.87 -3.83
CA THR A 179 -5.47 -2.54 -5.10
C THR A 179 -4.45 -1.43 -4.95
N THR A 180 -4.78 -0.38 -4.21
CA THR A 180 -3.87 0.75 -3.97
C THR A 180 -2.66 0.30 -3.18
N VAL A 181 -2.83 -0.50 -2.13
CA VAL A 181 -1.69 -1.04 -1.36
C VAL A 181 -0.78 -1.88 -2.23
N VAL A 182 -1.32 -2.83 -3.00
CA VAL A 182 -0.52 -3.72 -3.86
C VAL A 182 0.29 -2.92 -4.89
N ARG A 183 -0.38 -2.00 -5.61
CA ARG A 183 0.26 -1.12 -6.58
C ARG A 183 1.33 -0.24 -5.96
N GLU A 184 0.96 0.52 -4.93
CA GLU A 184 1.86 1.49 -4.30
C GLU A 184 3.05 0.81 -3.61
N THR A 185 2.90 -0.42 -3.13
CA THR A 185 4.01 -1.22 -2.58
C THR A 185 5.05 -1.48 -3.67
N ASN A 186 4.60 -1.94 -4.84
CA ASN A 186 5.50 -2.23 -5.95
C ASN A 186 6.13 -0.96 -6.55
N GLU A 187 5.39 0.14 -6.65
CA GLU A 187 5.93 1.46 -7.04
C GLU A 187 7.06 1.93 -6.09
N LYS A 188 6.87 1.78 -4.77
CA LYS A 188 7.88 2.16 -3.78
C LYS A 188 9.09 1.25 -3.82
N ARG A 189 8.90 -0.05 -4.02
CA ARG A 189 9.99 -1.02 -4.22
C ARG A 189 10.81 -0.68 -5.46
N GLU A 190 10.17 -0.35 -6.58
CA GLU A 190 10.83 0.13 -7.80
C GLU A 190 11.64 1.41 -7.55
N SER A 191 11.04 2.42 -6.89
CA SER A 191 11.74 3.67 -6.54
C SER A 191 12.94 3.45 -5.62
N CYS A 192 12.89 2.42 -4.78
CA CYS A 192 13.97 1.98 -3.91
C CYS A 192 15.00 1.06 -4.59
N HIS A 193 14.84 0.74 -5.87
CA HIS A 193 15.65 -0.25 -6.60
C HIS A 193 15.64 -1.65 -5.95
N LEU A 194 14.51 -2.03 -5.35
CA LEU A 194 14.25 -3.37 -4.85
C LEU A 194 13.52 -4.18 -5.92
N GLU A 195 13.59 -5.52 -5.83
CA GLU A 195 12.80 -6.41 -6.68
C GLU A 195 11.31 -6.19 -6.43
N PHE A 196 10.50 -6.15 -7.49
CA PHE A 196 9.06 -5.92 -7.43
C PHE A 196 8.37 -6.68 -8.55
N ILE A 197 7.05 -6.83 -8.45
CA ILE A 197 6.24 -7.58 -9.40
C ILE A 197 5.54 -6.58 -10.33
N GLU A 198 5.84 -6.65 -11.63
CA GLU A 198 5.34 -5.69 -12.61
C GLU A 198 3.82 -5.76 -12.80
N SER A 199 3.24 -6.97 -12.84
CA SER A 199 1.79 -7.16 -12.95
C SER A 199 1.05 -6.52 -11.77
N GLU A 200 1.51 -6.76 -10.53
CA GLU A 200 0.95 -6.17 -9.31
C GLU A 200 1.01 -4.64 -9.33
N LYS A 201 2.11 -4.06 -9.86
CA LYS A 201 2.26 -2.61 -10.02
C LYS A 201 1.20 -2.03 -10.97
N HIS A 202 0.91 -2.72 -12.07
CA HIS A 202 0.00 -2.21 -13.11
C HIS A 202 -1.47 -2.50 -12.79
N GLU A 203 -1.78 -3.69 -12.30
CA GLU A 203 -3.15 -4.19 -12.09
C GLU A 203 -3.65 -3.93 -10.66
N GLY A 204 -2.73 -3.82 -9.69
CA GLY A 204 -3.09 -3.75 -8.27
C GLY A 204 -3.62 -5.09 -7.73
N ILE A 205 -3.49 -6.18 -8.48
CA ILE A 205 -3.92 -7.52 -8.06
C ILE A 205 -2.66 -8.30 -7.70
N MET A 206 -2.65 -8.90 -6.52
CA MET A 206 -1.52 -9.68 -6.04
C MET A 206 -1.38 -10.99 -6.82
N GLU A 207 -0.16 -11.33 -7.23
CA GLU A 207 0.13 -12.61 -7.86
C GLU A 207 0.05 -13.72 -6.82
N HIS A 208 -0.80 -14.72 -7.06
CA HIS A 208 -1.06 -15.80 -6.11
C HIS A 208 -0.41 -17.13 -6.49
N ASP A 209 0.41 -17.16 -7.55
CA ASP A 209 1.00 -18.41 -8.07
C ASP A 209 1.92 -19.10 -7.05
N ILE A 210 2.54 -18.33 -6.16
CA ILE A 210 3.35 -18.85 -5.05
C ILE A 210 2.52 -19.68 -4.07
N PHE A 211 1.21 -19.47 -3.98
CA PHE A 211 0.31 -20.21 -3.10
C PHE A 211 -0.23 -21.50 -3.74
N LYS A 212 -0.12 -21.64 -5.07
CA LYS A 212 -0.50 -22.87 -5.80
C LYS A 212 0.60 -23.92 -5.64
N LEU A 213 0.70 -24.50 -4.44
CA LEU A 213 1.60 -25.63 -4.20
C LEU A 213 1.17 -26.80 -5.09
N ARG A 214 2.00 -27.18 -6.06
CA ARG A 214 1.77 -28.38 -6.88
C ARG A 214 1.86 -29.61 -5.96
N HIS A 215 0.74 -30.28 -5.77
CA HIS A 215 0.68 -31.63 -5.21
C HIS A 215 0.93 -32.68 -6.29
#